data_AF-A0A8D8STW7-F1
#
_entry.id   AF-A0A8D8STW7-F1
#
_cell.length_a   1.000
_cell.length_b   1.000
_cell.length_c   1.000
_cell.angle_alpha   90.00
_cell.angle_beta   90.00
_cell.angle_gamma   90.00
#
_symmetry.space_group_name_H-M   'P 1'
#
loop_
_entity.id
_entity.type
_entity.pdbx_description
1 polymer ?
#
loop_
_entity_poly.entity_id
_entity_poly.type
_entity_poly.pdbx_seq_one_letter_code
_entity_poly.pdbx_strand_id
1 'polypeptide(L)'
;NLFNFNNLGGTYLGSSRFEKFKKKTIRLKAINNLKKNNINSLIIIGGNGSYIGSKYLVQEGISCINLPGTIDNDVVCTDYSIGYFTALETIVESIDRIRDTAFSHQSIFIIEVMGRKCGDLTIASAIAGKCEFLIIPGIKFNIDNLINEIKNKISKGINNAIIIITENICNIKKFSEYIKKKINKEIRTIILGHVQRGGKPISYDRILGYRMGTYAINLLIKGHKNVCVGIKNNKFIYNDILKLI
;
A
#
# COMPACT_ATOMS: atom_id res chain seq x y z
N ASN A 1 -10.07 13.33 23.57
CA ASN A 1 -8.76 13.00 24.16
C ASN A 1 -8.01 12.09 23.17
N LEU A 2 -7.00 12.60 22.44
CA LEU A 2 -6.33 11.89 21.33
C LEU A 2 -5.20 10.94 21.77
N PHE A 3 -4.85 10.94 23.06
CA PHE A 3 -3.69 10.21 23.60
C PHE A 3 -3.74 8.68 23.40
N ASN A 4 -4.92 8.09 23.17
CA ASN A 4 -5.08 6.64 23.06
C ASN A 4 -5.06 6.08 21.62
N PHE A 5 -4.82 6.91 20.59
CA PHE A 5 -4.91 6.45 19.19
C PHE A 5 -3.58 6.04 18.55
N ASN A 6 -2.43 6.36 19.16
CA ASN A 6 -1.11 6.14 18.54
C ASN A 6 -0.77 4.66 18.27
N ASN A 7 -1.43 3.72 18.93
CA ASN A 7 -1.21 2.28 18.78
C ASN A 7 -2.39 1.56 18.12
N LEU A 8 -3.41 2.29 17.66
CA LEU A 8 -4.59 1.71 17.04
C LEU A 8 -4.44 1.74 15.51
N GLY A 9 -4.85 0.64 14.87
CA GLY A 9 -4.97 0.56 13.42
C GLY A 9 -6.21 1.28 12.90
N GLY A 10 -6.26 1.49 11.58
CA GLY A 10 -7.38 2.15 10.92
C GLY A 10 -7.44 3.66 11.21
N THR A 11 -8.64 4.23 11.08
CA THR A 11 -8.89 5.66 11.35
C THR A 11 -10.17 5.82 12.16
N TYR A 12 -10.07 6.50 13.30
CA TYR A 12 -11.23 6.81 14.16
C TYR A 12 -12.26 7.70 13.45
N LEU A 13 -11.81 8.57 12.53
CA LEU A 13 -12.69 9.43 11.74
C LEU A 13 -13.47 8.68 10.65
N GLY A 14 -13.13 7.41 10.41
CA GLY A 14 -13.64 6.65 9.29
C GLY A 14 -13.06 7.07 7.95
N SER A 15 -13.37 6.31 6.92
CA SER A 15 -13.01 6.59 5.54
C SER A 15 -14.05 5.98 4.61
N SER A 16 -14.45 6.70 3.57
CA SER A 16 -15.41 6.21 2.58
C SER A 16 -15.02 6.68 1.18
N ARG A 17 -15.35 5.88 0.17
CA ARG A 17 -15.20 6.29 -1.23
C ARG A 17 -16.37 7.21 -1.60
N PHE A 18 -16.06 8.37 -2.15
CA PHE A 18 -17.08 9.36 -2.54
C PHE A 18 -16.83 9.93 -3.94
N GLU A 19 -17.08 9.13 -4.97
CA GLU A 19 -16.89 9.51 -6.38
C GLU A 19 -17.66 10.78 -6.79
N LYS A 20 -18.82 11.01 -6.17
CA LYS A 20 -19.63 12.22 -6.39
C LYS A 20 -18.86 13.52 -6.08
N PHE A 21 -17.80 13.48 -5.29
CA PHE A 21 -16.94 14.64 -4.99
C PHE A 21 -16.24 15.22 -6.24
N LYS A 22 -16.12 14.44 -7.32
CA LYS A 22 -15.62 14.96 -8.61
C LYS A 22 -16.55 16.01 -9.22
N LYS A 23 -17.82 16.05 -8.83
CA LYS A 23 -18.80 17.04 -9.33
C LYS A 23 -18.66 18.37 -8.58
N LYS A 24 -18.47 19.47 -9.32
CA LYS A 24 -18.34 20.83 -8.75
C LYS A 24 -19.50 21.20 -7.82
N THR A 25 -20.73 20.87 -8.20
CA THR A 25 -21.92 21.14 -7.38
C THR A 25 -21.88 20.48 -5.99
N ILE A 26 -21.27 19.29 -5.89
CA ILE A 26 -21.08 18.59 -4.61
C ILE A 26 -19.96 19.25 -3.81
N ARG A 27 -18.86 19.65 -4.46
CA ARG A 27 -17.76 20.36 -3.79
C ARG A 27 -18.19 21.69 -3.19
N LEU A 28 -19.04 22.45 -3.88
CA LEU A 28 -19.59 23.71 -3.37
C LEU A 28 -20.37 23.50 -2.06
N LYS A 29 -21.10 22.38 -1.92
CA LYS A 29 -21.73 22.02 -0.63
C LYS A 29 -20.69 21.80 0.47
N ALA A 30 -19.60 21.09 0.17
CA ALA A 30 -18.51 20.88 1.11
C ALA A 30 -17.84 22.20 1.50
N ILE A 31 -17.56 23.09 0.55
CA ILE A 31 -16.96 24.41 0.79
C ILE A 31 -17.86 25.27 1.66
N ASN A 32 -19.17 25.26 1.43
CA ASN A 32 -20.12 25.98 2.26
C ASN A 32 -20.12 25.46 3.71
N ASN A 33 -20.00 24.14 3.90
CA ASN A 33 -19.85 23.57 5.24
C ASN A 33 -18.54 23.99 5.91
N LEU A 34 -17.42 24.00 5.17
CA LEU A 34 -16.14 24.47 5.69
C LEU A 34 -16.21 25.94 6.13
N LYS A 35 -16.78 26.81 5.29
CA LYS A 35 -16.99 28.23 5.60
C LYS A 35 -17.88 28.44 6.82
N LYS A 36 -19.00 27.72 6.93
CA LYS A 36 -19.90 27.77 8.09
C LYS A 36 -19.21 27.41 9.41
N ASN A 37 -18.17 26.58 9.35
CA ASN A 37 -17.40 26.14 10.52
C ASN A 37 -16.08 26.91 10.68
N ASN A 38 -15.85 27.98 9.92
CA ASN A 38 -14.60 28.75 9.93
C ASN A 38 -13.34 27.88 9.71
N ILE A 39 -13.43 26.91 8.80
CA ILE A 39 -12.32 26.03 8.42
C ILE A 39 -11.71 26.54 7.11
N ASN A 40 -10.48 27.07 7.19
CA ASN A 40 -9.78 27.69 6.07
C ASN A 40 -8.68 26.80 5.46
N SER A 41 -8.33 25.70 6.12
CA SER A 41 -7.28 24.78 5.70
C SER A 41 -7.57 23.36 6.16
N LEU A 42 -7.13 22.38 5.38
CA LEU A 42 -7.32 20.97 5.67
C LEU A 42 -5.99 20.22 5.60
N ILE A 43 -5.78 19.31 6.55
CA ILE A 43 -4.77 18.25 6.42
C ILE A 43 -5.50 16.99 5.95
N ILE A 44 -5.14 16.52 4.76
CA ILE A 44 -5.76 15.37 4.10
C ILE A 44 -4.80 14.20 4.18
N ILE A 45 -5.22 13.11 4.82
CA ILE A 45 -4.43 11.88 4.97
C ILE A 45 -5.04 10.82 4.06
N GLY A 46 -4.25 10.31 3.10
CA GLY A 46 -4.73 9.28 2.20
C GLY A 46 -3.79 9.03 1.02
N GLY A 47 -4.26 8.25 0.05
CA GLY A 47 -3.54 7.97 -1.20
C GLY A 47 -3.93 8.91 -2.34
N ASN A 48 -3.58 8.51 -3.57
CA ASN A 48 -3.76 9.27 -4.81
C ASN A 48 -5.18 9.84 -5.02
N GLY A 49 -6.22 9.06 -4.70
CA GLY A 49 -7.61 9.53 -4.82
C GLY A 49 -7.94 10.72 -3.92
N SER A 50 -7.41 10.73 -2.69
CA SER A 50 -7.56 11.85 -1.76
C SER A 50 -6.81 13.09 -2.24
N TYR A 51 -5.62 12.90 -2.80
CA TYR A 51 -4.82 14.00 -3.35
C TYR A 51 -5.53 14.67 -4.52
N ILE A 52 -6.18 13.91 -5.42
CA ILE A 52 -7.03 14.47 -6.48
C ILE A 52 -8.19 15.28 -5.88
N GLY A 53 -8.84 14.77 -4.83
CA GLY A 53 -9.88 15.51 -4.10
C GLY A 53 -9.37 16.84 -3.55
N SER A 54 -8.16 16.84 -3.00
CA SER A 54 -7.51 18.05 -2.48
C SER A 54 -7.18 19.06 -3.59
N LYS A 55 -6.75 18.62 -4.77
CA LYS A 55 -6.51 19.49 -5.94
C LYS A 55 -7.77 20.27 -6.30
N TYR A 56 -8.93 19.61 -6.28
CA TYR A 56 -10.19 20.31 -6.51
C TYR A 56 -10.54 21.30 -5.40
N LEU A 57 -10.24 21.00 -4.14
CA LEU A 57 -10.46 21.94 -3.03
C LEU A 57 -9.57 23.18 -3.14
N VAL A 58 -8.30 22.98 -3.53
CA VAL A 58 -7.34 24.05 -3.79
C VAL A 58 -7.84 24.99 -4.89
N GLN A 59 -8.35 24.43 -5.99
CA GLN A 59 -8.93 25.22 -7.09
C GLN A 59 -10.14 26.08 -6.67
N GLU A 60 -10.83 25.68 -5.60
CA GLU A 60 -11.99 26.40 -5.07
C GLU A 60 -11.62 27.25 -3.83
N GLY A 61 -10.33 27.48 -3.60
CA GLY A 61 -9.80 28.41 -2.59
C GLY A 61 -9.56 27.82 -1.20
N ILE A 62 -9.66 26.51 -1.02
CA ILE A 62 -9.37 25.85 0.27
C ILE A 62 -7.93 25.35 0.28
N SER A 63 -7.13 25.82 1.23
CA SER A 63 -5.76 25.34 1.34
C SER A 63 -5.71 23.90 1.85
N CYS A 64 -4.85 23.07 1.25
CA CYS A 64 -4.67 21.68 1.65
C CYS A 64 -3.20 21.34 1.87
N ILE A 65 -2.92 20.58 2.93
CA ILE A 65 -1.67 19.83 3.08
C ILE A 65 -1.99 18.35 3.04
N ASN A 66 -1.29 17.60 2.21
CA ASN A 66 -1.54 16.18 2.01
C ASN A 66 -0.46 15.33 2.67
N LEU A 67 -0.88 14.27 3.37
CA LEU A 67 -0.01 13.25 3.97
C LEU A 67 -0.27 11.89 3.30
N PRO A 68 0.78 11.14 2.92
CA PRO A 68 0.65 9.87 2.22
C PRO A 68 0.21 8.77 3.20
N GLY A 69 -1.09 8.45 3.19
CA GLY A 69 -1.69 7.40 4.01
C GLY A 69 -2.22 6.27 3.15
N THR A 70 -1.39 5.29 2.86
CA THR A 70 -1.73 4.10 2.04
C THR A 70 -0.73 2.99 2.33
N ILE A 71 -1.16 1.74 2.15
CA ILE A 71 -0.24 0.59 2.21
C ILE A 71 0.45 0.34 0.87
N ASP A 72 -0.12 0.84 -0.23
CA ASP A 72 0.29 0.49 -1.60
C ASP A 72 1.66 1.13 -1.99
N ASN A 73 2.17 2.07 -1.18
CA ASN A 73 3.35 2.91 -1.46
C ASN A 73 3.35 3.56 -2.86
N ASP A 74 2.17 3.87 -3.39
CA ASP A 74 1.97 4.33 -4.76
C ASP A 74 1.82 5.86 -4.87
N VAL A 75 2.17 6.60 -3.81
CA VAL A 75 1.96 8.05 -3.72
C VAL A 75 3.24 8.78 -4.10
N VAL A 76 3.09 9.78 -4.98
CA VAL A 76 4.19 10.68 -5.38
C VAL A 76 4.73 11.48 -4.19
N CYS A 77 5.94 12.02 -4.31
CA CYS A 77 6.61 12.89 -3.31
C CYS A 77 7.20 12.18 -2.07
N THR A 78 7.07 10.86 -1.93
CA THR A 78 7.61 10.15 -0.77
C THR A 78 8.26 8.83 -1.16
N ASP A 79 9.32 8.44 -0.46
CA ASP A 79 9.92 7.11 -0.54
C ASP A 79 9.01 6.08 0.15
N TYR A 80 8.34 6.50 1.25
CA TYR A 80 7.45 5.65 2.04
C TYR A 80 6.15 6.35 2.44
N SER A 81 5.03 5.64 2.32
CA SER A 81 3.72 6.06 2.85
C SER A 81 3.44 5.47 4.23
N ILE A 82 2.63 6.18 5.01
CA ILE A 82 2.16 5.72 6.33
C ILE A 82 1.28 4.48 6.13
N GLY A 83 1.69 3.39 6.77
CA GLY A 83 1.02 2.08 6.76
C GLY A 83 1.73 1.04 5.89
N TYR A 84 2.67 1.46 5.03
CA TYR A 84 3.43 0.55 4.16
C TYR A 84 4.19 -0.51 4.97
N PHE A 85 4.95 -0.10 5.98
CA PHE A 85 5.76 -1.04 6.75
C PHE A 85 4.94 -1.96 7.65
N THR A 86 3.81 -1.48 8.17
CA THR A 86 2.86 -2.32 8.92
C THR A 86 2.25 -3.40 8.01
N ALA A 87 1.91 -3.05 6.77
CA ALA A 87 1.43 -4.03 5.79
C ALA A 87 2.53 -5.03 5.41
N LEU A 88 3.77 -4.55 5.21
CA LEU A 88 4.92 -5.40 4.95
C LEU A 88 5.11 -6.45 6.06
N GLU A 89 5.10 -6.03 7.33
CA GLU A 89 5.24 -6.94 8.47
C GLU A 89 4.14 -8.01 8.48
N THR A 90 2.89 -7.60 8.25
CA THR A 90 1.74 -8.52 8.17
C THR A 90 1.92 -9.56 7.06
N ILE A 91 2.47 -9.16 5.91
CA ILE A 91 2.75 -10.07 4.80
C ILE A 91 3.88 -11.03 5.16
N VAL A 92 4.98 -10.53 5.73
CA VAL A 92 6.15 -11.34 6.12
C VAL A 92 5.75 -12.38 7.18
N GLU A 93 5.02 -11.97 8.21
CA GLU A 93 4.48 -12.89 9.23
C GLU A 93 3.59 -13.97 8.61
N SER A 94 2.80 -13.61 7.59
CA SER A 94 1.98 -14.59 6.86
C SER A 94 2.85 -15.56 6.05
N ILE A 95 3.89 -15.07 5.36
CA ILE A 95 4.83 -15.90 4.61
C ILE A 95 5.52 -16.90 5.53
N ASP A 96 6.00 -16.47 6.70
CA ASP A 96 6.70 -17.33 7.65
C ASP A 96 5.80 -18.49 8.12
N ARG A 97 4.56 -18.17 8.51
CA ARG A 97 3.55 -19.19 8.88
C ARG A 97 3.24 -20.17 7.75
N ILE A 98 3.17 -19.66 6.53
CA ILE A 98 2.93 -20.48 5.34
C ILE A 98 4.14 -21.38 5.06
N ARG A 99 5.35 -20.87 5.25
CA ARG A 99 6.60 -21.61 5.01
C ARG A 99 6.73 -22.83 5.92
N ASP A 100 6.36 -22.73 7.19
CA ASP A 100 6.33 -23.85 8.13
C ASP A 100 5.45 -25.01 7.62
N THR A 101 4.30 -24.65 7.03
CA THR A 101 3.37 -25.61 6.41
C THR A 101 3.93 -26.16 5.09
N ALA A 102 4.56 -25.31 4.28
CA ALA A 102 5.16 -25.68 3.00
C ALA A 102 6.30 -26.68 3.15
N PHE A 103 7.11 -26.53 4.20
CA PHE A 103 8.17 -27.48 4.54
C PHE A 103 7.61 -28.84 4.90
N SER A 104 6.59 -28.87 5.76
CA SER A 104 5.95 -30.10 6.26
C SER A 104 5.29 -30.94 5.17
N HIS A 105 4.66 -30.30 4.19
CA HIS A 105 3.90 -30.98 3.13
C HIS A 105 4.55 -30.94 1.74
N GLN A 106 5.80 -30.47 1.65
CA GLN A 106 6.52 -30.34 0.37
C GLN A 106 5.66 -29.70 -0.74
N SER A 107 4.97 -28.60 -0.40
CA SER A 107 3.96 -27.96 -1.27
C SER A 107 4.46 -26.64 -1.85
N ILE A 108 3.91 -26.25 -3.00
CA ILE A 108 4.15 -24.93 -3.60
C ILE A 108 3.00 -24.00 -3.22
N PHE A 109 3.31 -22.82 -2.72
CA PHE A 109 2.33 -21.79 -2.37
C PHE A 109 2.41 -20.62 -3.34
N ILE A 110 1.25 -20.13 -3.75
CA ILE A 110 1.10 -18.85 -4.47
C ILE A 110 0.38 -17.88 -3.54
N ILE A 111 1.05 -16.80 -3.16
CA ILE A 111 0.54 -15.79 -2.22
C ILE A 111 0.25 -14.50 -2.98
N GLU A 112 -1.01 -14.08 -3.01
CA GLU A 112 -1.43 -12.78 -3.57
C GLU A 112 -1.42 -11.69 -2.50
N VAL A 113 -0.72 -10.60 -2.79
CA VAL A 113 -0.55 -9.44 -1.91
C VAL A 113 -1.11 -8.16 -2.54
N MET A 114 -1.49 -7.20 -1.70
CA MET A 114 -1.99 -5.90 -2.17
C MET A 114 -0.87 -5.04 -2.77
N GLY A 115 -1.25 -3.95 -3.43
CA GLY A 115 -0.32 -3.01 -4.06
C GLY A 115 -0.83 -2.45 -5.39
N ARG A 116 -1.97 -2.97 -5.90
CA ARG A 116 -2.59 -2.59 -7.18
C ARG A 116 -1.63 -2.59 -8.36
N LYS A 117 -1.05 -1.43 -8.68
CA LYS A 117 -0.14 -1.18 -9.80
C LYS A 117 1.30 -0.98 -9.35
N CYS A 118 1.55 -1.01 -8.05
CA CYS A 118 2.85 -0.86 -7.40
C CYS A 118 3.33 -2.22 -6.88
N GLY A 119 4.57 -2.59 -7.20
CA GLY A 119 5.17 -3.86 -6.79
C GLY A 119 5.94 -3.80 -5.46
N ASP A 120 6.02 -2.64 -4.81
CA ASP A 120 6.90 -2.40 -3.66
C ASP A 120 6.66 -3.37 -2.50
N LEU A 121 5.39 -3.60 -2.13
CA LEU A 121 5.05 -4.57 -1.08
C LEU A 121 5.48 -5.98 -1.48
N THR A 122 5.24 -6.38 -2.73
CA THR A 122 5.61 -7.70 -3.26
C THR A 122 7.12 -7.90 -3.28
N ILE A 123 7.89 -6.91 -3.72
CA ILE A 123 9.36 -6.98 -3.74
C ILE A 123 9.91 -7.08 -2.32
N ALA A 124 9.51 -6.16 -1.44
CA ALA A 124 10.04 -6.11 -0.08
C ALA A 124 9.68 -7.38 0.71
N SER A 125 8.44 -7.87 0.58
CA SER A 125 8.01 -9.11 1.24
C SER A 125 8.66 -10.35 0.63
N ALA A 126 8.90 -10.38 -0.68
CA ALA A 126 9.65 -11.48 -1.31
C ALA A 126 11.06 -11.59 -0.73
N ILE A 127 11.75 -10.46 -0.57
CA ILE A 127 13.12 -10.43 -0.03
C ILE A 127 13.11 -10.80 1.45
N ALA A 128 12.28 -10.14 2.25
CA ALA A 128 12.22 -10.37 3.70
C ALA A 128 11.75 -11.78 4.05
N GLY A 129 10.70 -12.27 3.38
CA GLY A 129 10.16 -13.63 3.55
C GLY A 129 10.89 -14.71 2.75
N LYS A 130 11.99 -14.36 2.07
CA LYS A 130 12.85 -15.27 1.27
C LYS A 130 12.08 -16.07 0.20
N CYS A 131 11.10 -15.47 -0.46
CA CYS A 131 10.30 -16.12 -1.50
C CYS A 131 11.16 -16.51 -2.71
N GLU A 132 10.87 -17.67 -3.28
CA GLU A 132 11.64 -18.25 -4.37
C GLU A 132 11.37 -17.58 -5.71
N PHE A 133 10.17 -17.00 -5.88
CA PHE A 133 9.73 -16.32 -7.09
C PHE A 133 8.82 -15.14 -6.73
N LEU A 134 8.91 -14.05 -7.51
CA LEU A 134 8.01 -12.91 -7.39
C LEU A 134 7.47 -12.50 -8.77
N ILE A 135 6.24 -11.99 -8.79
CA ILE A 135 5.57 -11.48 -10.00
C ILE A 135 4.98 -10.11 -9.67
N ILE A 136 5.45 -9.07 -10.37
CA ILE A 136 5.07 -7.67 -10.10
C ILE A 136 4.56 -6.95 -11.36
N PRO A 137 3.79 -5.85 -11.21
CA PRO A 137 3.29 -5.09 -12.33
C PRO A 137 4.44 -4.47 -13.14
N GLY A 138 4.24 -4.36 -14.46
CA GLY A 138 5.21 -3.71 -15.36
C GLY A 138 6.37 -4.60 -15.80
N ILE A 139 6.69 -5.69 -15.08
CA ILE A 139 7.69 -6.67 -15.53
C ILE A 139 7.00 -7.82 -16.26
N LYS A 140 7.28 -7.96 -17.55
CA LYS A 140 6.82 -9.11 -18.33
C LYS A 140 7.53 -10.37 -17.82
N PHE A 141 6.78 -11.42 -17.55
CA PHE A 141 7.32 -12.73 -17.21
C PHE A 141 6.79 -13.79 -18.17
N ASN A 142 7.62 -14.81 -18.43
CA ASN A 142 7.21 -15.97 -19.22
C ASN A 142 6.84 -17.11 -18.24
N ILE A 143 5.59 -17.57 -18.33
CA ILE A 143 5.07 -18.64 -17.48
C ILE A 143 5.84 -19.96 -17.70
N ASP A 144 6.24 -20.25 -18.93
CA ASP A 144 7.00 -21.47 -19.24
C ASP A 144 8.40 -21.44 -18.61
N ASN A 145 9.04 -20.26 -18.57
CA ASN A 145 10.33 -20.09 -17.87
C ASN A 145 10.17 -20.32 -16.37
N LEU A 146 9.13 -19.73 -15.76
CA LEU A 146 8.81 -19.95 -14.34
C LEU A 146 8.60 -21.44 -14.04
N ILE A 147 7.83 -22.15 -14.88
CA ILE A 147 7.60 -23.59 -14.73
C ILE A 147 8.91 -24.37 -14.83
N ASN A 148 9.78 -24.04 -15.78
CA ASN A 148 11.07 -24.70 -15.94
C ASN A 148 11.98 -24.45 -14.73
N GLU A 149 12.01 -23.24 -14.18
CA GLU A 149 12.77 -22.93 -12.98
C GLU A 149 12.24 -23.69 -11.74
N ILE A 150 10.93 -23.80 -11.59
CA ILE A 150 10.32 -24.60 -10.51
C ILE A 150 10.70 -26.08 -10.67
N LYS A 151 10.60 -26.65 -11.89
CA LYS A 151 11.02 -28.03 -12.18
C LYS A 151 12.49 -28.26 -11.86
N ASN A 152 13.36 -27.32 -12.23
CA ASN A 152 14.79 -27.39 -11.91
C ASN A 152 15.03 -27.38 -10.40
N LYS A 153 14.32 -26.57 -9.61
CA LYS A 153 14.43 -26.59 -8.14
C LYS A 153 13.97 -27.93 -7.56
N ILE A 154 12.85 -28.47 -8.04
CA ILE A 154 12.34 -29.79 -7.64
C ILE A 154 13.37 -30.89 -7.93
N SER A 155 14.01 -30.87 -9.10
CA SER A 155 15.05 -31.85 -9.46
C SER A 155 16.27 -31.81 -8.54
N LYS A 156 16.54 -30.66 -7.90
CA LYS A 156 17.60 -30.47 -6.90
C LYS A 156 17.17 -30.83 -5.47
N GLY A 157 15.99 -31.44 -5.30
CA GLY A 157 15.44 -31.81 -3.99
C GLY A 157 14.71 -30.68 -3.25
N ILE A 158 14.62 -29.47 -3.84
CA ILE A 158 13.88 -28.34 -3.26
C ILE A 158 12.40 -28.51 -3.64
N ASN A 159 11.69 -29.19 -2.75
CA ASN A 159 10.32 -29.63 -2.97
C ASN A 159 9.26 -28.66 -2.45
N ASN A 160 9.64 -27.53 -1.87
CA ASN A 160 8.72 -26.45 -1.49
C ASN A 160 9.15 -25.16 -2.18
N ALA A 161 8.19 -24.28 -2.44
CA ALA A 161 8.46 -22.95 -2.98
C ALA A 161 7.29 -22.02 -2.67
N ILE A 162 7.61 -20.74 -2.53
CA ILE A 162 6.67 -19.66 -2.37
C ILE A 162 6.82 -18.73 -3.58
N ILE A 163 5.71 -18.56 -4.28
CA ILE A 163 5.54 -17.61 -5.38
C ILE A 163 4.69 -16.47 -4.84
N ILE A 164 5.22 -15.26 -4.80
CA ILE A 164 4.45 -14.09 -4.36
C ILE A 164 4.07 -13.22 -5.55
N ILE A 165 2.82 -12.78 -5.60
CA ILE A 165 2.25 -12.05 -6.74
C ILE A 165 1.48 -10.82 -6.28
N THR A 166 1.65 -9.69 -6.95
CA THR A 166 0.81 -8.51 -6.73
C THR A 166 -0.61 -8.74 -7.26
N GLU A 167 -1.61 -8.27 -6.52
CA GLU A 167 -3.02 -8.33 -6.91
C GLU A 167 -3.28 -7.74 -8.31
N ASN A 168 -4.31 -8.23 -8.99
CA ASN A 168 -4.78 -7.78 -10.31
C ASN A 168 -3.82 -8.04 -11.49
N ILE A 169 -2.71 -8.77 -11.31
CA ILE A 169 -1.86 -9.18 -12.44
C ILE A 169 -2.53 -10.30 -13.25
N CYS A 170 -3.10 -11.30 -12.59
CA CYS A 170 -3.74 -12.44 -13.24
C CYS A 170 -4.84 -13.06 -12.37
N ASN A 171 -5.64 -13.97 -12.93
CA ASN A 171 -6.57 -14.77 -12.14
C ASN A 171 -5.79 -15.90 -11.44
N ILE A 172 -5.56 -15.77 -10.14
CA ILE A 172 -4.72 -16.69 -9.37
C ILE A 172 -5.19 -18.15 -9.41
N LYS A 173 -6.50 -18.40 -9.49
CA LYS A 173 -7.06 -19.76 -9.57
C LYS A 173 -6.67 -20.43 -10.89
N LYS A 174 -6.91 -19.74 -12.01
CA LYS A 174 -6.52 -20.23 -13.35
C LYS A 174 -5.01 -20.41 -13.46
N PHE A 175 -4.25 -19.47 -12.89
CA PHE A 175 -2.80 -19.53 -12.88
C PHE A 175 -2.28 -20.75 -12.10
N SER A 176 -2.81 -21.00 -10.90
CA SER A 176 -2.48 -22.17 -10.08
C SER A 176 -2.83 -23.49 -10.77
N GLU A 177 -4.02 -23.60 -11.37
CA GLU A 177 -4.42 -24.80 -12.11
C GLU A 177 -3.49 -25.09 -13.31
N TYR A 178 -3.07 -24.05 -14.01
CA TYR A 178 -2.14 -24.17 -15.13
C TYR A 178 -0.78 -24.73 -14.68
N ILE A 179 -0.19 -24.16 -13.62
CA ILE A 179 1.09 -24.64 -13.08
C ILE A 179 0.94 -26.06 -12.53
N LYS A 180 -0.16 -26.37 -11.82
CA LYS A 180 -0.42 -27.69 -11.24
C LYS A 180 -0.41 -28.79 -12.30
N LYS A 181 -1.06 -28.57 -13.45
CA LYS A 181 -1.08 -29.51 -14.58
C LYS A 181 0.31 -29.76 -15.17
N LYS A 182 1.22 -28.79 -15.13
CA LYS A 182 2.54 -28.86 -15.77
C LYS A 182 3.63 -29.47 -14.87
N ILE A 183 3.47 -29.36 -13.55
CA ILE A 183 4.48 -29.78 -12.56
C ILE A 183 4.07 -31.07 -11.83
N ASN A 184 2.80 -31.47 -11.93
CA ASN A 184 2.24 -32.65 -11.24
C ASN A 184 2.51 -32.63 -9.72
N LYS A 185 2.33 -31.46 -9.11
CA LYS A 185 2.58 -31.22 -7.68
C LYS A 185 1.45 -30.42 -7.08
N GLU A 186 1.22 -30.58 -5.78
CA GLU A 186 0.20 -29.81 -5.09
C GLU A 186 0.60 -28.32 -5.03
N ILE A 187 -0.33 -27.47 -5.47
CA ILE A 187 -0.20 -26.01 -5.44
C ILE A 187 -1.38 -25.46 -4.65
N ARG A 188 -1.08 -24.61 -3.68
CA ARG A 188 -2.05 -23.93 -2.84
C ARG A 188 -2.00 -22.43 -3.09
N THR A 189 -3.17 -21.81 -3.21
CA THR A 189 -3.27 -20.36 -3.41
C THR A 189 -3.79 -19.71 -2.14
N ILE A 190 -3.15 -18.62 -1.73
CA ILE A 190 -3.55 -17.81 -0.58
C ILE A 190 -3.69 -16.37 -1.05
N ILE A 191 -4.86 -15.78 -0.82
CA ILE A 191 -5.11 -14.37 -1.06
C ILE A 191 -5.17 -13.70 0.31
N LEU A 192 -4.13 -12.94 0.67
CA LEU A 192 -4.11 -12.28 1.99
C LEU A 192 -5.22 -11.22 2.08
N GLY A 193 -5.47 -10.48 1.00
CA GLY A 193 -6.54 -9.50 0.94
C GLY A 193 -6.44 -8.44 2.03
N HIS A 194 -7.58 -8.12 2.67
CA HIS A 194 -7.72 -6.95 3.54
C HIS A 194 -7.00 -7.04 4.89
N VAL A 195 -6.48 -8.20 5.30
CA VAL A 195 -5.69 -8.34 6.53
C VAL A 195 -4.47 -7.40 6.53
N GLN A 196 -3.93 -7.13 5.34
CA GLN A 196 -2.79 -6.24 5.10
C GLN A 196 -3.07 -4.76 5.41
N ARG A 197 -4.35 -4.37 5.55
CA ARG A 197 -4.76 -2.99 5.85
C ARG A 197 -5.06 -2.74 7.34
N GLY A 198 -5.12 -3.83 8.12
CA GLY A 198 -5.46 -3.80 9.53
C GLY A 198 -4.24 -4.01 10.42
N GLY A 199 -4.49 -4.19 11.72
CA GLY A 199 -3.44 -4.44 12.70
C GLY A 199 -2.92 -3.17 13.38
N LYS A 200 -2.15 -3.37 14.45
CA LYS A 200 -1.52 -2.25 15.18
C LYS A 200 -0.36 -1.72 14.32
N PRO A 201 -0.25 -0.41 14.10
CA PRO A 201 0.87 0.15 13.35
C PRO A 201 2.19 -0.20 14.05
N ILE A 202 3.22 -0.54 13.29
CA ILE A 202 4.55 -0.79 13.85
C ILE A 202 5.23 0.52 14.25
N SER A 203 6.35 0.44 14.98
CA SER A 203 7.10 1.61 15.47
C SER A 203 7.43 2.61 14.36
N TYR A 204 7.88 2.12 13.20
CA TYR A 204 8.25 2.98 12.08
C TYR A 204 7.07 3.83 11.58
N ASP A 205 5.91 3.21 11.30
CA ASP A 205 4.72 3.94 10.84
C ASP A 205 4.17 4.91 11.89
N ARG A 206 4.27 4.58 13.19
CA ARG A 206 3.89 5.50 14.27
C ARG A 206 4.78 6.74 14.28
N ILE A 207 6.10 6.55 14.21
CA ILE A 207 7.08 7.64 14.19
C ILE A 207 6.91 8.47 12.93
N LEU A 208 6.74 7.82 11.77
CA LEU A 208 6.55 8.49 10.49
C LEU A 208 5.29 9.35 10.50
N GLY A 209 4.15 8.79 10.93
CA GLY A 209 2.88 9.50 11.03
C GLY A 209 2.96 10.69 11.99
N TYR A 210 3.57 10.51 13.16
CA TYR A 210 3.77 11.58 14.14
C TYR A 210 4.62 12.73 13.57
N ARG A 211 5.76 12.39 12.95
CA ARG A 211 6.68 13.39 12.37
C ARG A 211 6.06 14.09 11.16
N MET A 212 5.35 13.38 10.29
CA MET A 212 4.63 13.96 9.15
C MET A 212 3.51 14.91 9.59
N GLY A 213 2.73 14.52 10.59
CA GLY A 213 1.68 15.37 11.16
C GLY A 213 2.24 16.66 11.77
N THR A 214 3.29 16.54 12.56
CA THR A 214 4.00 17.70 13.14
C THR A 214 4.56 18.61 12.05
N TYR A 215 5.17 18.03 11.02
CA TYR A 215 5.71 18.78 9.89
C TYR A 215 4.63 19.52 9.10
N ALA A 216 3.48 18.89 8.84
CA ALA A 216 2.34 19.54 8.19
C ALA A 216 1.83 20.75 8.98
N ILE A 217 1.72 20.64 10.31
CA ILE A 217 1.34 21.78 11.15
C ILE A 217 2.36 22.92 11.05
N ASN A 218 3.65 22.60 11.12
CA ASN A 218 4.71 23.59 10.96
C ASN A 218 4.67 24.29 9.59
N LEU A 219 4.33 23.56 8.53
CA LEU A 219 4.15 24.14 7.20
C LEU A 219 2.98 25.12 7.15
N LEU A 220 1.84 24.78 7.78
CA LEU A 220 0.70 25.69 7.89
C LEU A 220 1.06 26.96 8.67
N ILE A 221 1.76 26.83 9.80
CA ILE A 221 2.19 27.97 10.64
C ILE A 221 3.13 28.90 9.84
N LYS A 222 4.01 28.33 9.01
CA LYS A 222 4.91 29.09 8.12
C LYS A 222 4.21 29.66 6.88
N GLY A 223 2.90 29.48 6.75
CA GLY A 223 2.11 30.01 5.63
C GLY A 223 2.20 29.21 4.34
N HIS A 224 2.81 28.01 4.35
CA HIS A 224 2.81 27.12 3.19
C HIS A 224 1.40 26.54 2.96
N LYS A 225 1.04 26.41 1.69
CA LYS A 225 -0.29 26.00 1.23
C LYS A 225 -0.16 25.07 0.04
N ASN A 226 -1.10 24.14 -0.11
CA ASN A 226 -1.27 23.33 -1.32
C ASN A 226 -0.06 22.43 -1.60
N VAL A 227 0.40 21.76 -0.56
CA VAL A 227 1.60 20.90 -0.63
C VAL A 227 1.27 19.46 -0.27
N CYS A 228 2.07 18.52 -0.74
CA CYS A 228 2.15 17.18 -0.19
C CYS A 228 3.46 17.03 0.59
N VAL A 229 3.37 16.41 1.76
CA VAL A 229 4.53 16.07 2.59
C VAL A 229 5.00 14.67 2.21
N GLY A 230 6.31 14.48 2.22
CA GLY A 230 6.91 13.16 2.04
C GLY A 230 8.22 13.03 2.79
N ILE A 231 8.79 11.83 2.78
CA ILE A 231 10.15 11.55 3.21
C ILE A 231 10.97 11.15 2.00
N LYS A 232 12.14 11.78 1.82
CA LYS A 232 13.09 11.39 0.77
C LYS A 232 14.50 11.37 1.32
N ASN A 233 15.23 10.28 1.13
CA ASN A 233 16.58 10.10 1.69
C ASN A 233 16.63 10.43 3.19
N ASN A 234 15.64 9.92 3.95
CA ASN A 234 15.44 10.18 5.39
C ASN A 234 15.22 11.65 5.81
N LYS A 235 14.95 12.55 4.86
CA LYS A 235 14.64 13.96 5.13
C LYS A 235 13.19 14.26 4.77
N PHE A 236 12.50 15.04 5.61
CA PHE A 236 11.17 15.53 5.27
C PHE A 236 11.26 16.56 4.17
N ILE A 237 10.44 16.37 3.15
CA ILE A 237 10.29 17.28 2.03
C ILE A 237 8.81 17.67 1.90
N TYR A 238 8.58 18.74 1.16
CA TYR A 238 7.25 19.07 0.68
C TYR A 238 7.36 19.55 -0.76
N ASN A 239 6.32 19.24 -1.53
CA ASN A 239 6.24 19.66 -2.92
C ASN A 239 4.84 20.22 -3.20
N ASP A 240 4.77 21.11 -4.18
CA ASP A 240 3.50 21.65 -4.66
C ASP A 240 2.64 20.53 -5.25
N ILE A 241 1.42 20.39 -4.74
CA ILE A 241 0.51 19.35 -5.21
C ILE A 241 0.12 19.53 -6.67
N LEU A 242 0.00 20.77 -7.14
CA LEU A 242 -0.46 21.08 -8.49
C LEU A 242 0.60 20.73 -9.55
N LYS A 243 1.86 20.59 -9.14
CA LYS A 243 2.96 20.19 -10.03
C LYS A 243 3.11 18.67 -10.15
N LEU A 244 2.53 17.91 -9.23
CA LEU A 244 2.73 16.46 -9.12
C LEU A 244 1.54 15.62 -9.62
N ILE A 245 0.38 16.24 -9.81
CA ILE A 245 -0.92 15.62 -10.15
C ILE A 245 -1.59 16.47 -11.21
#